data_AF-A0A821M7V9-F1
#
_entry.id   AF-A0A821M7V9-F1
#
_cell.length_a   1.000
_cell.length_b   1.000
_cell.length_c   1.000
_cell.angle_alpha   90.00
_cell.angle_beta   90.00
_cell.angle_gamma   90.00
#
_symmetry.space_group_name_H-M   'P 1'
#
loop_
_entity.id
_entity.type
_entity.pdbx_description
1 polymer ?
#
loop_
_entity_poly.entity_id
_entity_poly.type
_entity_poly.pdbx_seq_one_letter_code
_entity_poly.pdbx_strand_id
1 'polypeptide(L)'
;CSDCCQQCLITNFIIQTSSPAAPAEWQMDEIKMFVENSTIPLPDNWTTTWREHIKANYLAVNIVRETNIIENNTQTAILGVGDILSNIGDQTGLWIGISFQQTSLSHPFAIRLEQQEKMFE
;
A
#
# COMPACT_ATOMS: atom_id res chain seq x y z
N CYS A 1 -11.60 7.59 -2.35
CA CYS A 1 -10.68 7.16 -3.43
C CYS A 1 -11.40 7.12 -4.78
N SER A 2 -12.29 8.07 -5.11
CA SER A 2 -13.02 8.09 -6.40
C SER A 2 -12.26 8.82 -7.51
N ASP A 3 -11.36 9.75 -7.16
CA ASP A 3 -10.65 10.62 -8.11
C ASP A 3 -9.13 10.38 -8.17
N CYS A 4 -8.65 9.26 -7.61
CA CYS A 4 -7.23 8.90 -7.68
C CYS A 4 -7.02 7.85 -8.76
N CYS A 5 -6.19 8.16 -9.77
CA CYS A 5 -5.83 7.20 -10.83
C CYS A 5 -4.89 6.08 -10.35
N GLN A 6 -4.40 6.16 -9.11
CA GLN A 6 -3.47 5.20 -8.53
C GLN A 6 -4.18 4.22 -7.60
N GLN A 7 -3.68 2.98 -7.57
CA GLN A 7 -4.21 1.94 -6.70
C GLN A 7 -4.02 2.34 -5.23
N CYS A 8 -5.12 2.40 -4.47
CA CYS A 8 -5.11 2.77 -3.05
C CYS A 8 -4.54 1.66 -2.15
N LEU A 9 -4.22 0.49 -2.70
CA LEU A 9 -3.53 -0.63 -2.06
C LEU A 9 -2.47 -1.15 -3.01
N ILE A 10 -1.20 -1.11 -2.61
CA ILE A 10 -0.06 -1.59 -3.39
C ILE A 10 0.69 -2.61 -2.54
N THR A 11 0.96 -3.79 -3.11
CA THR A 11 1.80 -4.82 -2.49
C THR A 11 3.06 -4.98 -3.33
N ASN A 12 4.22 -4.69 -2.74
CA ASN A 12 5.52 -4.79 -3.39
C ASN A 12 6.32 -5.94 -2.77
N PHE A 13 7.06 -6.67 -3.61
CA PHE A 13 7.97 -7.72 -3.17
C PHE A 13 9.39 -7.33 -3.55
N ILE A 14 10.29 -7.26 -2.57
CA ILE A 14 11.72 -7.09 -2.81
C ILE A 14 12.29 -8.48 -3.07
N ILE A 15 12.78 -8.71 -4.28
CA ILE A 15 13.37 -10.00 -4.67
C ILE A 15 14.88 -9.89 -4.60
N GLN A 16 15.49 -10.72 -3.76
CA GLN A 16 16.93 -10.92 -3.76
C GLN A 16 17.27 -12.20 -4.53
N THR A 17 18.04 -12.06 -5.60
CA THR A 17 18.45 -13.20 -6.43
C THR A 17 19.86 -13.63 -6.06
N SER A 18 20.04 -14.93 -5.81
CA SER A 18 21.34 -15.58 -5.73
C SER A 18 21.36 -16.78 -6.67
N SER A 19 22.52 -17.07 -7.25
CA SER A 19 22.69 -18.19 -8.20
C SER A 19 23.99 -18.92 -7.90
N PRO A 20 23.93 -20.14 -7.34
CA PRO A 20 25.10 -21.01 -7.28
C PRO A 20 25.39 -21.61 -8.67
N ALA A 21 26.63 -22.03 -8.90
CA ALA A 21 26.95 -22.86 -10.07
C ALA A 21 26.20 -24.19 -9.93
N ALA A 22 25.17 -24.38 -10.74
CA ALA A 22 24.32 -25.56 -10.76
C ALA A 22 24.50 -26.33 -12.07
N PRO A 23 24.28 -27.65 -12.07
CA PRO A 23 24.17 -28.55 -10.92
C PRO A 23 25.54 -28.90 -10.31
N ALA A 24 25.57 -29.26 -9.01
CA ALA A 24 26.79 -29.75 -8.39
C ALA A 24 27.13 -31.17 -8.89
N GLU A 25 28.41 -31.47 -9.13
CA GLU A 25 28.85 -32.75 -9.72
C GLU A 25 28.36 -33.98 -8.96
N TRP A 26 28.30 -33.90 -7.63
CA TRP A 26 27.86 -35.02 -6.78
C TRP A 26 26.36 -35.31 -6.87
N GLN A 27 25.54 -34.38 -7.39
CA GLN A 27 24.10 -34.56 -7.58
C GLN A 27 23.75 -35.14 -8.95
N MET A 28 24.72 -35.22 -9.88
CA MET A 28 24.46 -35.55 -11.28
C MET A 28 23.78 -36.91 -11.46
N ASP A 29 24.20 -37.92 -10.70
CA ASP A 29 23.64 -39.27 -10.81
C ASP A 29 22.21 -39.35 -10.24
N GLU A 30 21.91 -38.61 -9.17
CA GLU A 30 20.55 -38.50 -8.62
C GLU A 30 19.61 -37.80 -9.60
N ILE A 31 20.06 -36.69 -10.21
CA ILE A 31 19.28 -35.98 -11.22
C ILE A 31 19.03 -36.88 -12.43
N LYS A 32 20.03 -37.68 -12.85
CA LYS A 32 19.87 -38.65 -13.93
C LYS A 32 18.77 -39.67 -13.60
N MET A 33 18.84 -40.32 -12.43
CA MET A 33 17.82 -41.29 -12.01
C MET A 33 16.43 -40.67 -11.96
N PHE A 34 16.32 -39.43 -11.48
CA PHE A 34 15.06 -38.71 -11.45
C PHE A 34 14.50 -38.48 -12.85
N VAL A 35 15.34 -37.99 -13.78
CA VAL A 35 14.93 -37.73 -15.16
C VAL A 35 14.52 -39.02 -15.87
N GLU A 36 15.26 -40.11 -15.69
CA GLU A 36 14.94 -41.43 -16.28
C GLU A 36 13.65 -42.05 -15.72
N ASN A 37 13.32 -41.76 -14.46
CA ASN A 37 12.07 -42.20 -13.83
C ASN A 37 10.89 -41.24 -14.07
N SER A 38 11.14 -40.09 -14.70
CA SER A 38 10.11 -39.10 -14.99
C SER A 38 9.44 -39.36 -16.34
N THR A 39 8.32 -38.69 -16.59
CA THR A 39 7.65 -38.72 -17.90
C THR A 39 8.27 -37.72 -18.89
N ILE A 40 9.47 -37.19 -18.61
CA ILE A 40 10.12 -36.20 -19.46
C ILE A 40 10.66 -36.90 -20.71
N PRO A 41 10.36 -36.41 -21.92
CA PRO A 41 10.91 -36.97 -23.14
C PRO A 41 12.43 -36.83 -23.13
N LEU A 42 13.12 -37.96 -23.27
CA LEU A 42 14.57 -38.02 -23.29
C LEU A 42 15.09 -37.80 -24.73
N PRO A 43 16.22 -37.10 -24.90
CA PRO A 43 16.92 -37.04 -26.18
C PRO A 43 17.36 -38.43 -26.66
N ASP A 44 17.42 -38.65 -27.97
CA ASP A 44 17.83 -39.94 -28.56
C ASP A 44 19.24 -40.39 -28.12
N ASN A 45 20.12 -39.43 -27.81
CA ASN A 45 21.50 -39.66 -27.36
C ASN A 45 21.68 -39.60 -25.84
N TRP A 46 20.61 -39.73 -25.05
CA TRP A 46 20.64 -39.63 -23.59
C TRP A 46 21.68 -40.58 -22.95
N THR A 47 21.75 -41.83 -23.37
CA THR A 47 22.64 -42.85 -22.78
C THR A 47 24.12 -42.46 -22.74
N THR A 48 24.58 -41.65 -23.70
CA THR A 48 25.98 -41.21 -23.83
C THR A 48 26.20 -39.75 -23.44
N THR A 49 25.21 -38.88 -23.60
CA THR A 49 25.35 -37.41 -23.45
C THR A 49 24.52 -36.80 -22.31
N TRP A 50 23.83 -37.62 -21.49
CA TRP A 50 22.97 -37.17 -20.40
C TRP A 50 23.64 -36.12 -19.49
N ARG A 51 24.94 -36.28 -19.22
CA ARG A 51 25.69 -35.40 -18.31
C ARG A 51 25.78 -33.96 -18.85
N GLU A 52 26.02 -33.82 -20.15
CA GLU A 52 26.08 -32.53 -20.83
C GLU A 52 24.68 -31.90 -20.94
N HIS A 53 23.67 -32.72 -21.25
CA HIS A 53 22.28 -32.28 -21.29
C HIS A 53 21.80 -31.76 -19.94
N ILE A 54 22.10 -32.47 -18.84
CA ILE A 54 21.76 -32.00 -17.49
C ILE A 54 22.48 -30.69 -17.20
N LYS A 55 23.80 -30.58 -17.44
CA LYS A 55 24.54 -29.33 -17.18
C LYS A 55 24.01 -28.13 -17.97
N ALA A 56 23.61 -28.34 -19.21
CA ALA A 56 23.14 -27.26 -20.08
C ALA A 56 21.71 -26.81 -19.78
N ASN A 57 20.87 -27.71 -19.25
CA ASN A 57 19.42 -27.47 -19.14
C ASN A 57 18.88 -27.52 -17.70
N TYR A 58 19.72 -27.81 -16.70
CA TYR A 58 19.29 -27.89 -15.32
C TYR A 58 19.09 -26.50 -14.71
N LEU A 59 17.87 -26.25 -14.21
CA LEU A 59 17.52 -25.07 -13.45
C LEU A 59 16.84 -25.49 -12.15
N ALA A 60 17.43 -25.12 -11.02
CA ALA A 60 16.81 -25.25 -9.72
C ALA A 60 16.38 -23.88 -9.21
N VAL A 61 15.10 -23.73 -8.88
CA VAL A 61 14.54 -22.48 -8.32
C VAL A 61 14.13 -22.76 -6.88
N ASN A 62 14.74 -22.03 -5.94
CA ASN A 62 14.36 -22.06 -4.53
C ASN A 62 13.84 -20.67 -4.13
N ILE A 63 12.59 -20.60 -3.68
CA ILE A 63 11.96 -19.35 -3.23
C ILE A 63 11.88 -19.40 -1.71
N VAL A 64 12.70 -18.57 -1.06
CA VAL A 64 12.78 -18.48 0.39
C VAL A 64 12.38 -17.08 0.83
N ARG A 65 11.59 -16.99 1.90
CA ARG A 65 11.30 -15.72 2.56
C ARG A 65 12.43 -15.39 3.53
N GLU A 66 13.10 -14.26 3.32
CA GLU A 66 14.25 -13.85 4.14
C GLU A 66 13.84 -13.58 5.60
N THR A 67 12.75 -12.86 5.82
CA THR A 67 12.24 -12.54 7.16
C THR A 67 10.73 -12.71 7.24
N ASN A 68 10.20 -12.95 8.45
CA ASN A 68 8.76 -12.99 8.70
C ASN A 68 8.13 -11.59 8.87
N ILE A 69 8.90 -10.51 8.68
CA ILE A 69 8.44 -9.15 8.88
C ILE A 69 7.69 -8.70 7.62
N ILE A 70 6.48 -8.19 7.81
CA ILE A 70 5.68 -7.57 6.76
C ILE A 70 5.66 -6.07 7.04
N GLU A 71 6.28 -5.29 6.18
CA GLU A 71 6.24 -3.83 6.28
C GLU A 71 4.90 -3.32 5.77
N ASN A 72 4.11 -2.72 6.67
CA ASN A 72 2.83 -2.13 6.32
C ASN A 72 2.92 -0.60 6.45
N ASN A 73 2.80 0.09 5.31
CA ASN A 73 2.85 1.55 5.25
C ASN A 73 1.44 2.09 5.00
N THR A 74 0.82 2.64 6.05
CA THR A 74 -0.48 3.31 5.96
C THR A 74 -0.30 4.81 5.96
N GLN A 75 -0.82 5.50 4.94
CA GLN A 75 -0.90 6.96 4.93
C GLN A 75 -2.24 7.39 5.49
N THR A 76 -2.23 8.25 6.50
CA THR A 76 -3.43 8.87 7.08
C THR A 76 -3.39 10.36 6.81
N ALA A 77 -4.55 10.97 6.55
CA ALA A 77 -4.64 12.41 6.39
C ALA A 77 -4.33 13.10 7.73
N ILE A 78 -3.46 14.11 7.69
CA ILE A 78 -3.05 14.90 8.87
C ILE A 78 -4.20 15.76 9.42
N LEU A 79 -5.18 16.07 8.57
CA LEU A 79 -6.36 16.86 8.93
C LEU A 79 -7.60 15.96 8.85
N GLY A 80 -8.25 15.76 9.99
CA GLY A 80 -9.56 15.15 10.03
C GLY A 80 -10.64 16.12 9.53
N VAL A 81 -11.79 15.59 9.12
CA VAL A 81 -12.95 16.42 8.74
C VAL A 81 -13.35 17.37 9.87
N GLY A 82 -13.19 16.94 11.13
CA GLY A 82 -13.42 17.77 12.31
C GLY A 82 -12.48 18.97 12.42
N ASP A 83 -11.22 18.85 12.02
CA ASP A 83 -10.24 19.95 12.08
C ASP A 83 -10.53 21.02 11.03
N ILE A 84 -10.99 20.59 9.85
CA ILE A 84 -11.44 21.51 8.79
C ILE A 84 -12.68 22.26 9.24
N LEU A 85 -13.67 21.55 9.79
CA LEU A 85 -14.93 22.15 10.26
C LEU A 85 -14.71 23.08 11.46
N SER A 86 -13.84 22.72 12.41
CA SER A 86 -13.49 23.57 13.55
C SER A 86 -12.82 24.85 13.09
N ASN A 87 -11.80 24.76 12.22
CA ASN A 87 -11.07 25.94 11.76
C ASN A 87 -11.98 26.92 10.97
N ILE A 88 -12.89 26.40 10.15
CA ILE A 88 -13.89 27.23 9.45
C ILE A 88 -14.87 27.84 10.45
N GLY A 89 -15.35 27.07 11.44
CA GLY A 89 -16.27 27.54 12.47
C GLY A 89 -15.66 28.64 13.35
N ASP A 90 -14.41 28.45 13.77
CA ASP A 90 -13.67 29.40 14.61
C ASP A 90 -13.37 30.70 13.87
N GLN A 91 -12.94 30.62 12.61
CA GLN A 91 -12.73 31.81 11.78
C GLN A 91 -14.05 32.54 11.51
N THR A 92 -15.11 31.81 11.14
CA THR A 92 -16.43 32.40 10.89
C THR A 92 -16.99 33.07 12.15
N GLY A 93 -16.85 32.43 13.31
CA GLY A 93 -17.25 32.98 14.60
C GLY A 93 -16.48 34.25 14.96
N LEU A 94 -15.18 34.30 14.66
CA LEU A 94 -14.34 35.49 14.87
C LEU A 94 -14.79 36.65 13.97
N TRP A 95 -15.03 36.41 12.68
CA TRP A 95 -15.51 37.44 11.76
C TRP A 95 -16.89 38.00 12.17
N ILE A 96 -17.80 37.13 12.60
CA ILE A 96 -19.10 37.54 13.16
C ILE A 96 -18.87 38.38 14.42
N GLY A 97 -18.03 37.93 15.36
CA GLY A 97 -17.74 38.66 16.59
C GLY A 97 -17.16 40.07 16.37
N ILE A 98 -16.25 40.22 15.40
CA ILE A 98 -15.67 41.52 15.01
C ILE A 98 -16.75 42.44 14.44
N SER A 99 -17.66 41.91 13.61
CA SER A 99 -18.76 42.71 13.05
C SER A 99 -19.72 43.25 14.12
N PHE A 100 -19.98 42.48 15.20
CA PHE A 100 -20.79 42.94 16.33
C PHE A 100 -20.09 44.05 17.13
N GLN A 101 -18.78 43.95 17.38
CA GLN A 101 -18.03 44.99 18.08
C GLN A 101 -17.91 46.30 17.28
N GLN A 102 -17.75 46.21 15.96
CA GLN A 102 -17.73 47.39 15.08
C GLN A 102 -19.10 48.08 15.01
N THR A 103 -20.19 47.31 15.04
CA THR A 103 -21.55 47.88 15.04
C THR A 103 -21.89 48.52 16.39
N SER A 104 -21.41 47.96 17.51
CA SER A 104 -21.64 48.54 18.85
C SER A 104 -20.82 49.80 19.16
N LEU A 105 -19.69 50.03 18.47
CA LEU A 105 -18.84 51.20 18.70
C LEU A 105 -19.27 52.45 17.90
N SER A 106 -20.16 52.29 16.91
CA SER A 106 -20.56 53.41 16.03
C SER A 106 -21.87 54.11 16.44
N HIS A 107 -22.65 53.58 17.38
CA HIS A 107 -23.92 54.20 17.81
C HIS A 107 -24.20 54.00 19.30
N PRO A 108 -24.08 55.03 20.15
CA PRO A 108 -24.59 54.98 21.51
C PRO A 108 -26.05 55.41 21.49
N PHE A 109 -27.01 54.57 21.08
CA PHE A 109 -28.42 54.68 21.52
C PHE A 109 -29.28 53.52 20.98
N ALA A 110 -29.74 52.67 21.92
CA ALA A 110 -30.99 51.89 21.94
C ALA A 110 -31.32 50.95 20.76
N ILE A 111 -31.08 49.65 20.96
CA ILE A 111 -32.03 48.61 20.52
C ILE A 111 -32.67 48.02 21.79
N ARG A 112 -33.93 48.39 21.98
CA ARG A 112 -34.85 47.87 22.98
C ARG A 112 -35.07 46.39 22.70
N LEU A 113 -34.82 45.54 23.70
CA LEU A 113 -35.31 44.17 23.77
C LEU A 113 -36.85 44.19 23.70
N GLU A 114 -37.43 43.93 22.53
CA GLU A 114 -38.79 43.40 22.44
C GLU A 114 -38.70 41.87 22.51
N GLN A 115 -38.72 41.37 23.73
CA GLN A 115 -39.04 39.98 24.01
C GLN A 115 -40.54 39.92 24.34
N GLN A 116 -41.38 39.64 23.34
CA GLN A 116 -42.73 39.11 23.52
C GLN A 116 -43.06 38.17 22.36
N GLU A 117 -42.76 36.89 22.56
CA GLU A 117 -43.80 35.86 22.60
C GLU A 117 -45.15 36.27 21.97
N LYS A 118 -45.35 35.93 20.69
CA LYS A 118 -46.69 35.58 20.19
C LYS A 118 -46.74 34.05 20.10
N MET A 119 -47.34 33.49 21.15
CA MET A 119 -47.90 32.14 21.21
C MET A 119 -48.94 31.93 20.08
N PHE A 120 -48.95 30.71 19.53
CA PHE A 120 -50.07 30.08 18.81
C PHE A 120 -50.67 30.81 17.60
N GLU A 121 -50.26 30.38 16.40
CA GLU A 121 -51.13 29.66 15.45
C GLU A 121 -50.29 28.69 14.60
#